data_AF-A0A455UBE1-F1
#
_entry.id   AF-A0A455UBE1-F1
#
_cell.length_a   1.000
_cell.length_b   1.000
_cell.length_c   1.000
_cell.angle_alpha   90.00
_cell.angle_beta   90.00
_cell.angle_gamma   90.00
#
_symmetry.space_group_name_H-M   'P 1'
#
loop_
_entity.id
_entity.type
_entity.pdbx_description
1 polymer ?
#
loop_
_entity_poly.entity_id
_entity_poly.type
_entity_poly.pdbx_seq_one_letter_code
_entity_poly.pdbx_strand_id
1 'polypeptide(L)'
;MSAIANRYEFVLLFDVTNGNPNGDPDAGNLPRLDPETNQGLITDVCLKRKIRNYVALEKSKTLAMPSICKKSQCSTTSIKKAYEALNIKPESKKLPKEAEKARQVTEWMCNNFFRRAHLRRSHDN
;
A
#
# COMPACT_ATOMS: atom_id res chain seq x y z
N MET A 1 0.23 16.83 9.13
CA MET A 1 1.64 16.49 8.80
C MET A 1 2.09 17.40 7.67
N SER A 2 3.26 18.02 7.78
CA SER A 2 3.83 18.79 6.67
C SER A 2 4.32 17.84 5.58
N ALA A 3 4.11 18.22 4.32
CA ALA A 3 4.67 17.48 3.19
C ALA A 3 6.21 17.56 3.22
N ILE A 4 6.87 16.52 2.71
CA ILE A 4 8.33 16.53 2.52
C ILE A 4 8.71 17.57 1.47
N ALA A 5 9.73 18.38 1.75
CA ALA A 5 10.19 19.45 0.85
C ALA A 5 11.25 19.00 -0.16
N ASN A 6 11.93 17.88 0.13
CA ASN A 6 13.06 17.39 -0.67
C ASN A 6 12.70 16.08 -1.38
N ARG A 7 13.31 15.87 -2.55
CA ARG A 7 13.34 14.57 -3.22
C ARG A 7 14.42 13.70 -2.55
N TYR A 8 14.06 12.46 -2.23
CA TYR A 8 14.97 11.50 -1.65
C TYR A 8 15.17 10.33 -2.61
N GLU A 9 16.41 9.93 -2.79
CA GLU A 9 16.80 8.73 -3.51
C GLU A 9 17.65 7.87 -2.58
N PHE A 10 17.48 6.56 -2.67
CA PHE A 10 18.22 5.62 -1.85
C PHE A 10 18.45 4.33 -2.62
N VAL A 11 19.58 3.69 -2.34
CA VAL A 11 19.91 2.34 -2.80
C VAL A 11 19.83 1.43 -1.58
N LEU A 12 19.05 0.36 -1.69
CA LEU A 12 18.92 -0.65 -0.64
C LEU A 12 19.64 -1.92 -1.11
N LEU A 13 20.73 -2.27 -0.43
CA LEU A 13 21.43 -3.53 -0.63
C LEU A 13 21.03 -4.50 0.49
N PHE A 14 20.70 -5.73 0.13
CA PHE A 14 20.42 -6.82 1.06
C PHE A 14 20.78 -8.14 0.40
N ASP A 15 21.10 -9.14 1.21
CA ASP A 15 21.43 -10.49 0.78
C ASP A 15 20.44 -11.51 1.36
N VAL A 16 20.48 -12.72 0.80
CA VAL A 16 19.74 -13.87 1.32
C VAL A 16 20.64 -15.08 1.22
N THR A 17 20.79 -15.79 2.34
CA THR A 17 21.52 -17.06 2.42
C THR A 17 20.52 -18.19 2.57
N ASN A 18 20.63 -19.23 1.74
CA ASN A 18 19.80 -20.45 1.82
C ASN A 18 18.28 -20.19 1.91
N GLY A 19 17.76 -19.24 1.12
CA GLY A 19 16.36 -18.87 1.18
C GLY A 19 15.81 -18.35 -0.16
N ASN A 20 14.49 -18.21 -0.23
CA ASN A 20 13.80 -17.65 -1.39
C ASN A 20 13.23 -16.25 -1.06
N PRO A 21 13.85 -15.16 -1.55
CA PRO A 21 13.40 -13.79 -1.22
C PRO A 21 12.04 -13.43 -1.84
N ASN A 22 11.74 -14.00 -3.01
CA ASN A 22 10.61 -13.65 -3.86
C ASN A 22 10.27 -14.82 -4.80
N GLY A 23 9.31 -15.65 -4.39
CA GLY A 23 8.85 -16.78 -5.18
C GLY A 23 8.01 -16.40 -6.38
N ASP A 24 8.15 -17.18 -7.46
CA ASP A 24 7.31 -17.10 -8.65
C ASP A 24 6.11 -18.05 -8.56
N PRO A 25 4.86 -17.57 -8.51
CA PRO A 25 3.70 -18.45 -8.50
C PRO A 25 3.56 -19.26 -9.80
N ASP A 26 4.08 -18.76 -10.92
CA ASP A 26 3.95 -19.41 -12.23
C ASP A 26 5.07 -20.44 -12.46
N ALA A 27 6.20 -20.30 -11.77
CA ALA A 27 7.31 -21.25 -11.78
C ALA A 27 7.41 -22.07 -10.49
N GLY A 28 6.29 -22.51 -9.93
CA GLY A 28 6.28 -23.45 -8.80
C GLY A 28 6.96 -22.95 -7.53
N ASN A 29 6.90 -21.64 -7.28
CA ASN A 29 7.52 -20.94 -6.14
C ASN A 29 9.08 -20.98 -6.15
N LEU A 30 9.71 -21.16 -7.31
CA LEU A 30 11.14 -20.92 -7.48
C LEU A 30 11.47 -19.43 -7.31
N PRO A 31 12.73 -19.05 -6.97
CA PRO A 31 13.15 -17.65 -7.01
C PRO A 31 12.87 -17.05 -8.38
N ARG A 32 12.27 -15.85 -8.42
CA ARG A 32 12.05 -15.15 -9.68
C ARG A 32 13.37 -14.82 -10.35
N LEU A 33 13.39 -14.95 -11.68
CA LEU A 33 14.51 -14.58 -12.54
C LEU A 33 14.02 -13.58 -13.58
N ASP A 34 14.88 -12.61 -13.92
CA ASP A 34 14.69 -11.76 -15.09
C ASP A 34 15.02 -12.57 -16.36
N PRO A 35 14.06 -12.71 -17.31
CA PRO A 35 14.27 -13.53 -18.50
C PRO A 35 15.38 -13.00 -19.44
N GLU A 36 15.70 -11.71 -19.39
CA GLU A 36 16.72 -11.13 -20.28
C GLU A 36 18.14 -11.28 -19.71
N THR A 37 18.29 -11.06 -18.40
CA THR A 37 19.61 -11.02 -17.74
C THR A 37 19.93 -12.27 -16.93
N ASN A 38 18.96 -13.15 -16.69
CA ASN A 38 19.03 -14.31 -15.79
C ASN A 38 19.43 -13.97 -14.35
N GLN A 39 19.29 -12.69 -13.94
CA GLN A 39 19.52 -12.28 -12.56
C GLN A 39 18.29 -12.52 -11.68
N GLY A 40 18.52 -12.77 -10.39
CA GLY A 40 17.45 -12.89 -9.40
C GLY A 40 16.63 -11.61 -9.30
N LEU A 41 15.30 -11.71 -9.47
CA LEU A 41 14.40 -10.56 -9.51
C LEU A 41 13.55 -10.48 -8.24
N ILE A 42 13.55 -9.29 -7.61
CA ILE A 42 12.66 -8.99 -6.49
C ILE A 42 11.73 -7.87 -6.92
N THR A 43 10.43 -8.17 -6.99
CA THR A 43 9.43 -7.20 -7.42
C THR A 43 9.24 -6.10 -6.38
N ASP A 44 8.92 -4.91 -6.87
CA ASP A 44 8.58 -3.76 -6.02
C ASP A 44 7.39 -4.07 -5.09
N VAL A 45 6.42 -4.84 -5.56
CA VAL A 45 5.27 -5.31 -4.76
C VAL A 45 5.72 -6.16 -3.58
N CYS A 46 6.75 -7.01 -3.76
CA CYS A 46 7.33 -7.83 -2.69
C CYS A 46 7.96 -6.94 -1.60
N LEU A 47 8.82 -5.99 -1.98
CA LEU A 47 9.45 -5.05 -1.04
C LEU A 47 8.40 -4.17 -0.34
N LYS A 48 7.44 -3.62 -1.09
CA LYS A 48 6.30 -2.86 -0.53
C LYS A 48 5.49 -3.70 0.44
N ARG A 49 5.40 -5.03 0.28
CA ARG A 49 4.75 -5.92 1.26
C ARG A 49 5.58 -6.07 2.53
N LYS A 50 6.89 -6.29 2.42
CA LYS A 50 7.79 -6.43 3.58
C LYS A 50 7.79 -5.16 4.44
N ILE A 51 7.92 -3.98 3.81
CA ILE A 51 7.85 -2.67 4.50
C ILE A 51 6.50 -2.51 5.23
N ARG A 52 5.39 -2.83 4.56
CA ARG A 52 4.05 -2.75 5.19
C ARG A 52 3.89 -3.68 6.37
N ASN A 53 4.40 -4.91 6.25
CA ASN A 53 4.34 -5.88 7.34
C ASN A 53 5.18 -5.40 8.53
N TYR A 54 6.38 -4.88 8.28
CA TYR A 54 7.25 -4.31 9.30
C TYR A 54 6.57 -3.14 10.04
N VAL A 55 6.06 -2.14 9.30
CA VAL A 55 5.34 -1.01 9.89
C VAL A 55 4.12 -1.47 10.70
N ALA A 56 3.37 -2.45 10.20
CA ALA A 56 2.22 -2.98 10.91
C ALA A 56 2.59 -3.72 12.20
N LEU A 57 3.72 -4.44 12.22
CA LEU A 57 4.22 -5.11 13.42
C LEU A 57 4.75 -4.10 14.45
N GLU A 58 5.57 -3.14 14.00
CA GLU A 58 6.18 -2.15 14.88
C GLU A 58 5.14 -1.19 15.49
N LYS A 59 4.21 -0.69 14.67
CA LYS A 59 3.18 0.26 15.10
C LYS A 59 1.97 -0.40 15.76
N SER A 60 1.92 -1.74 15.83
CA SER A 60 0.84 -2.46 16.52
C SER A 60 0.73 -2.13 18.01
N LYS A 61 1.79 -1.57 18.61
CA LYS A 61 1.84 -1.22 20.04
C LYS A 61 1.45 0.23 20.36
N THR A 62 1.37 1.14 19.38
CA THR A 62 1.35 2.57 19.74
C THR A 62 0.35 3.45 19.02
N LEU A 63 -0.11 3.19 17.80
CA LEU A 63 -1.01 4.16 17.15
C LEU A 63 -1.86 3.57 16.03
N ALA A 64 -3.05 4.17 15.86
CA ALA A 64 -4.12 3.86 14.93
C ALA A 64 -3.71 3.87 13.44
N MET A 65 -2.91 2.91 13.01
CA MET A 65 -2.52 2.79 11.60
C MET A 65 -2.54 1.31 11.15
N PRO A 66 -3.71 0.66 11.15
CA PRO A 66 -3.82 -0.69 10.60
C PRO A 66 -3.39 -0.67 9.12
N SER A 67 -2.59 -1.65 8.69
CA SER A 67 -2.41 -1.86 7.26
C SER A 67 -3.77 -2.17 6.63
N ILE A 68 -4.12 -1.53 5.50
CA ILE A 68 -5.39 -1.71 4.76
C ILE A 68 -5.72 -3.19 4.49
N CYS A 69 -4.70 -4.06 4.48
CA CYS A 69 -4.80 -5.47 4.16
C CYS A 69 -4.12 -6.30 5.26
N LYS A 70 -4.77 -6.42 6.43
CA LYS A 70 -4.51 -7.55 7.33
C LYS A 70 -5.06 -8.82 6.65
N LYS A 71 -4.37 -9.96 6.84
CA LYS A 71 -4.75 -11.28 6.31
C LYS A 71 -6.28 -11.44 6.43
N SER A 72 -6.95 -11.64 5.29
CA SER A 72 -8.40 -11.81 5.06
C SER A 72 -9.36 -10.61 5.16
N GLN A 73 -8.94 -9.39 5.51
CA GLN A 73 -9.85 -8.23 5.48
C GLN A 73 -9.72 -7.43 4.18
N CYS A 74 -10.80 -7.43 3.41
CA CYS A 74 -10.92 -6.72 2.13
C CYS A 74 -10.81 -5.20 2.29
N SER A 75 -10.18 -4.56 1.30
CA SER A 75 -10.12 -3.09 1.12
C SER A 75 -11.49 -2.41 1.31
N THR A 76 -12.56 -3.11 0.93
CA THR A 76 -13.96 -2.70 1.08
C THR A 76 -14.35 -2.39 2.53
N THR A 77 -13.89 -3.16 3.52
CA THR A 77 -14.22 -2.95 4.94
C THR A 77 -13.59 -1.67 5.46
N SER A 78 -12.36 -1.36 5.05
CA SER A 78 -11.67 -0.12 5.43
C SER A 78 -12.33 1.11 4.82
N ILE A 79 -12.80 0.99 3.58
CA ILE A 79 -13.53 2.07 2.89
C ILE A 79 -14.89 2.31 3.56
N LYS A 80 -15.62 1.27 3.96
CA LYS A 80 -16.89 1.40 4.71
C LYS A 80 -16.70 2.19 6.01
N LYS A 81 -15.65 1.91 6.77
CA LYS A 81 -15.32 2.65 8.00
C LYS A 81 -15.11 4.14 7.76
N ALA A 82 -14.50 4.53 6.64
CA ALA A 82 -14.33 5.94 6.29
C ALA A 82 -15.68 6.61 6.00
N TYR A 83 -16.58 5.93 5.29
CA TYR A 83 -17.92 6.43 5.00
C TYR A 83 -18.80 6.55 6.26
N GLU A 84 -18.71 5.56 7.17
CA GLU A 84 -19.37 5.59 8.47
C GLU A 84 -18.85 6.75 9.34
N ALA A 85 -17.52 6.94 9.41
CA ALA A 85 -16.91 8.03 10.19
C ALA A 85 -17.28 9.43 9.68
N LEU A 86 -17.53 9.57 8.38
CA LEU A 86 -17.88 10.84 7.73
C LEU A 86 -19.40 11.01 7.53
N ASN A 87 -20.24 10.05 7.95
CA ASN A 87 -21.68 10.03 7.73
C ASN A 87 -22.11 10.22 6.26
N ILE A 88 -21.31 9.71 5.30
CA ILE A 88 -21.59 9.82 3.86
C ILE A 88 -22.22 8.50 3.37
N LYS A 89 -23.31 8.58 2.61
CA LYS A 89 -23.93 7.40 1.98
C LYS A 89 -23.00 6.83 0.90
N PRO A 90 -22.64 5.53 0.95
CA PRO A 90 -21.75 4.93 -0.04
C PRO A 90 -22.48 4.76 -1.39
N GLU A 91 -21.93 5.35 -2.45
CA GLU A 91 -22.32 5.00 -3.83
C GLU A 91 -21.53 3.75 -4.29
N SER A 92 -22.18 2.87 -5.04
CA SER A 92 -21.55 1.61 -5.48
C SER A 92 -20.46 1.89 -6.52
N LYS A 93 -19.24 1.41 -6.24
CA LYS A 93 -18.07 1.41 -7.15
C LYS A 93 -17.58 2.79 -7.63
N LYS A 94 -18.07 3.91 -7.11
CA LYS A 94 -17.64 5.27 -7.48
C LYS A 94 -17.27 6.12 -6.26
N LEU A 95 -16.41 7.10 -6.50
CA LEU A 95 -16.19 8.19 -5.55
C LEU A 95 -17.44 9.09 -5.53
N PRO A 96 -17.74 9.78 -4.41
CA PRO A 96 -18.84 10.73 -4.35
C PRO A 96 -18.74 11.76 -5.48
N LYS A 97 -19.88 12.12 -6.09
CA LYS A 97 -19.94 13.10 -7.18
C LYS A 97 -19.48 14.50 -6.76
N GLU A 98 -19.57 14.79 -5.47
CA GLU A 98 -19.12 16.03 -4.86
C GLU A 98 -17.62 15.94 -4.52
N ALA A 99 -16.81 16.75 -5.22
CA ALA A 99 -15.36 16.73 -5.11
C ALA A 99 -14.86 16.94 -3.66
N GLU A 100 -15.59 17.72 -2.87
CA GLU A 100 -15.22 18.04 -1.49
C GLU A 100 -15.38 16.84 -0.56
N LYS A 101 -16.49 16.10 -0.68
CA LYS A 101 -16.72 14.85 0.06
C LYS A 101 -15.71 13.78 -0.36
N ALA A 102 -15.34 13.72 -1.64
CA ALA A 102 -14.31 12.80 -2.12
C ALA A 102 -12.93 13.13 -1.53
N ARG A 103 -12.58 14.40 -1.38
CA ARG A 103 -11.34 14.86 -0.72
C ARG A 103 -11.32 14.47 0.75
N GLN A 104 -12.40 14.72 1.48
CA GLN A 104 -12.50 14.37 2.91
C GLN A 104 -12.33 12.86 3.16
N VAL A 105 -12.97 12.01 2.36
CA VAL A 105 -12.79 10.54 2.42
C VAL A 105 -11.33 10.17 2.12
N THR A 106 -10.70 10.85 1.17
CA THR A 106 -9.31 10.57 0.79
C THR A 106 -8.34 10.99 1.89
N GLU A 107 -8.53 12.17 2.46
CA GLU A 107 -7.71 12.71 3.55
C GLU A 107 -7.85 11.88 4.82
N TRP A 108 -9.07 11.52 5.21
CA TRP A 108 -9.31 10.63 6.34
C TRP A 108 -8.60 9.29 6.14
N MET A 109 -8.65 8.73 4.92
CA MET A 109 -7.94 7.49 4.60
C MET A 109 -6.41 7.66 4.62
N CYS A 110 -5.87 8.79 4.16
CA CYS A 110 -4.43 9.08 4.24
C CYS A 110 -3.95 9.24 5.68
N ASN A 111 -4.76 9.86 6.54
CA ASN A 111 -4.42 10.09 7.94
C ASN A 111 -4.47 8.80 8.78
N ASN A 112 -5.38 7.88 8.44
CA ASN A 112 -5.58 6.62 9.18
C ASN A 112 -4.84 5.41 8.58
N PHE A 113 -4.41 5.47 7.32
CA PHE A 113 -3.75 4.35 6.65
C PHE A 113 -2.46 4.76 5.93
N PHE A 114 -1.38 4.04 6.23
CA PHE A 114 -0.04 4.23 5.66
C PHE A 114 0.09 3.99 4.14
N ARG A 115 -1.00 3.80 3.38
CA ARG A 115 -0.93 3.44 1.94
C ARG A 115 -2.08 3.97 1.09
N ARG A 116 -2.38 5.26 1.15
CA ARG A 116 -3.27 5.86 0.14
C ARG A 116 -2.69 7.11 -0.54
N ALA A 117 -1.40 7.10 -0.87
CA ALA A 117 -0.81 8.15 -1.70
C ALA A 117 -0.99 7.96 -3.23
N HIS A 118 -1.52 6.81 -3.70
CA HIS A 118 -1.47 6.45 -5.13
C HIS A 118 -2.76 6.66 -5.94
N LEU A 119 -3.59 7.65 -5.57
CA LEU A 119 -4.77 8.05 -6.36
C LEU A 119 -4.70 9.51 -6.85
N ARG A 120 -3.55 10.19 -6.70
CA ARG A 120 -3.30 11.53 -7.26
C ARG A 120 -2.60 11.53 -8.63
N ARG A 121 -2.67 10.44 -9.40
CA ARG A 121 -2.24 10.47 -10.80
C ARG A 121 -3.36 9.96 -11.68
N SER A 122 -3.71 10.78 -12.67
CA SER A 122 -4.45 10.52 -13.92
C SER A 122 -5.70 11.39 -14.17
N HIS A 123 -5.81 12.63 -13.67
CA HIS A 123 -6.84 13.59 -14.13
C HIS A 123 -6.34 15.04 -14.33
N ASP A 124 -5.04 15.30 -14.20
CA ASP A 124 -4.44 16.58 -14.62
C ASP A 124 -3.49 16.30 -15.79
N ASN A 125 -4.10 16.13 -16.96
CA ASN A 125 -3.61 16.48 -18.31
C ASN A 125 -4.71 16.13 -19.33
#